data_AF-A0A6G3MHK1-F1
#
_entry.id   AF-A0A6G3MHK1-F1
#
_cell.length_a   1.000
_cell.length_b   1.000
_cell.length_c   1.000
_cell.angle_alpha   90.00
_cell.angle_beta   90.00
_cell.angle_gamma   90.00
#
_symmetry.space_group_name_H-M   'P 1'
#
loop_
_entity.id
_entity.type
_entity.pdbx_description
1 polymer ?
#
loop_
_entity_poly.entity_id
_entity_poly.type
_entity_poly.pdbx_seq_one_letter_code
_entity_poly.pdbx_strand_id
1 'polypeptide(L)'
;IVVGSWSGSYGGGINPVSWNGSGNILAKYAKYRAPVKYGQCWVFCGVLCTVLRTCGIPARCVTTYNSFHDHDGSLAWEMYFNRFLRPVHFRRQETMWNFHCWNEGWMDRKDLPPGHGGWQIIDSTPQERSQGYFRCGPASQVAVKEGNVDLLYDTGFVFAEVNADKIFYYQQPNGGFRIARIDHHIVGRSISCKSVGLNTREDITSSYKYPDNSQAEKLIQSKIQSRRRRYREISKSPVRVEIFSPQYVTWKADCVINFKMTNFSNTTVKTKFRVLITCVSYRGRVNSTLLNQMYETIIGANMEKPF
;
A
#
# COMPACT_ATOMS: atom_id res chain seq x y z
N ILE A 1 -2.25 14.31 20.23
CA ILE A 1 -1.22 15.33 19.88
C ILE A 1 -1.53 15.99 18.55
N VAL A 2 -1.58 15.23 17.44
CA VAL A 2 -1.78 15.77 16.09
C VAL A 2 -3.17 15.39 15.55
N VAL A 3 -3.81 16.29 14.81
CA VAL A 3 -5.05 16.01 14.06
C VAL A 3 -4.71 15.67 12.62
N GLY A 4 -5.18 14.53 12.13
CA GLY A 4 -4.96 14.11 10.74
C GLY A 4 -5.79 14.92 9.76
N SER A 5 -5.22 15.31 8.61
CA SER A 5 -6.00 15.82 7.49
C SER A 5 -5.39 15.47 6.14
N TRP A 6 -6.24 14.95 5.26
CA TRP A 6 -5.93 14.58 3.87
C TRP A 6 -6.92 15.19 2.89
N SER A 7 -7.59 16.27 3.29
CA SER A 7 -8.61 16.94 2.47
C SER A 7 -8.01 17.72 1.30
N GLY A 8 -6.73 18.08 1.36
CA GLY A 8 -6.11 19.06 0.46
C GLY A 8 -6.40 20.52 0.83
N SER A 9 -7.23 20.77 1.85
CA SER A 9 -7.53 22.10 2.39
C SER A 9 -7.30 22.12 3.89
N TYR A 10 -6.40 23.00 4.33
CA TYR A 10 -5.85 23.02 5.69
C TYR A 10 -6.25 24.25 6.50
N GLY A 11 -7.44 24.80 6.21
CA GLY A 11 -8.01 25.94 6.96
C GLY A 11 -8.01 25.68 8.48
N GLY A 12 -7.62 26.70 9.25
CA GLY A 12 -7.52 26.62 10.71
C GLY A 12 -6.35 25.78 11.25
N GLY A 13 -5.37 25.43 10.40
CA GLY A 13 -4.18 24.69 10.79
C GLY A 13 -2.99 24.95 9.85
N ILE A 14 -1.97 24.12 9.98
CA ILE A 14 -0.79 24.14 9.11
C ILE A 14 -0.88 22.99 8.10
N ASN A 15 -0.50 23.29 6.86
CA ASN A 15 -0.35 22.27 5.81
C ASN A 15 0.68 21.21 6.27
N PRO A 16 0.34 19.91 6.29
CA PRO A 16 1.22 18.84 6.73
C PRO A 16 2.61 18.83 6.08
N VAL A 17 2.74 19.30 4.83
CA VAL A 17 4.02 19.38 4.11
C VAL A 17 4.94 20.48 4.64
N SER A 18 4.39 21.49 5.33
CA SER A 18 5.15 22.63 5.85
C SER A 18 5.86 22.36 7.19
N TRP A 19 5.62 21.22 7.83
CA TRP A 19 6.31 20.87 9.06
C TRP A 19 7.76 20.46 8.79
N ASN A 20 8.69 21.00 9.58
CA ASN A 20 10.13 20.71 9.50
C ASN A 20 10.67 19.89 10.70
N GLY A 21 9.82 19.51 11.65
CA GLY A 21 10.21 18.70 12.80
C GLY A 21 9.18 18.63 13.92
N SER A 22 9.38 17.68 14.83
CA SER A 22 8.45 17.36 15.92
C SER A 22 8.44 18.39 17.05
N GLY A 23 9.55 19.12 17.27
CA GLY A 23 9.70 20.05 18.39
C GLY A 23 8.61 21.13 18.43
N ASN A 24 8.36 21.79 17.30
CA ASN A 24 7.32 22.81 17.17
C ASN A 24 5.91 22.25 17.42
N ILE A 25 5.64 21.02 16.98
CA ILE A 25 4.35 20.35 17.18
C ILE A 25 4.14 20.04 18.66
N LEU A 26 5.14 19.41 19.29
CA LEU A 26 5.08 19.04 20.71
C LEU A 26 5.00 20.27 21.63
N ALA A 27 5.79 21.32 21.35
CA ALA A 27 5.74 22.58 22.09
C ALA A 27 4.37 23.26 21.98
N LYS A 28 3.76 23.30 20.78
CA LYS A 28 2.39 23.82 20.61
C LYS A 28 1.37 22.99 21.40
N TYR A 29 1.45 21.66 21.33
CA TYR A 29 0.56 20.79 22.10
C TYR A 29 0.71 21.01 23.62
N ALA A 30 1.94 21.13 24.11
CA ALA A 30 2.23 21.37 25.52
C ALA A 30 1.73 22.75 26.00
N LYS A 31 1.95 23.80 25.19
CA LYS A 31 1.55 25.18 25.50
C LYS A 31 0.03 25.34 25.52
N TYR A 32 -0.66 24.85 24.49
CA TYR A 32 -2.09 25.09 24.30
C TYR A 32 -2.98 23.97 24.84
N ARG A 33 -2.40 22.83 25.24
CA ARG A 33 -3.11 21.62 25.72
C ARG A 33 -4.23 21.17 24.76
N ALA A 34 -4.06 21.45 23.48
CA ALA A 34 -5.03 21.18 22.42
C ALA A 34 -4.36 20.49 21.22
N PRO A 35 -5.08 19.61 20.50
CA PRO A 35 -4.55 18.94 19.31
C PRO A 35 -4.04 19.92 18.24
N VAL A 36 -2.85 19.63 17.68
CA VAL A 36 -2.20 20.46 16.66
C VAL A 36 -2.68 20.04 15.28
N LYS A 37 -3.23 21.00 14.53
CA LYS A 37 -3.74 20.82 13.16
C LYS A 37 -2.69 21.27 12.13
N TYR A 38 -2.35 20.50 11.09
CA TYR A 38 -2.71 19.12 10.79
C TYR A 38 -1.46 18.27 10.53
N GLY A 39 -1.61 16.94 10.49
CA GLY A 39 -0.56 16.00 10.11
C GLY A 39 -1.04 14.95 9.11
N GLN A 40 -0.06 14.31 8.47
CA GLN A 40 -0.19 13.11 7.63
C GLN A 40 0.83 12.07 8.11
N CYS A 41 0.90 10.88 7.52
CA CYS A 41 1.64 9.75 8.09
C CYS A 41 3.10 10.08 8.48
N TRP A 42 3.85 10.79 7.64
CA TRP A 42 5.23 11.20 7.97
C TRP A 42 5.32 12.16 9.17
N VAL A 43 4.28 12.99 9.39
CA VAL A 43 4.19 13.90 10.55
C VAL A 43 3.92 13.08 11.82
N PHE A 44 2.97 12.15 11.78
CA PHE A 44 2.69 11.23 12.89
C PHE A 44 3.93 10.40 13.24
N CYS A 45 4.56 9.81 12.22
CA CYS A 45 5.78 9.03 12.32
C CYS A 45 6.94 9.82 12.95
N GLY A 46 7.17 11.07 12.52
CA GLY A 46 8.20 11.94 13.09
C GLY A 46 7.95 12.27 14.56
N VAL A 47 6.70 12.63 14.91
CA VAL A 47 6.31 12.94 16.29
C VAL A 47 6.46 11.72 17.20
N LEU A 48 5.96 10.55 16.79
CA LEU A 48 6.07 9.33 17.57
C LEU A 48 7.54 8.90 17.73
N CYS A 49 8.37 9.01 16.69
CA CYS A 49 9.81 8.73 16.78
C CYS A 49 10.49 9.59 17.86
N THR A 50 10.16 10.89 17.92
CA THR A 50 10.66 11.79 18.97
C THR A 50 10.22 11.34 20.36
N VAL A 51 8.95 10.98 20.53
CA VAL A 51 8.41 10.51 21.82
C VAL A 51 9.13 9.23 22.27
N LEU A 52 9.22 8.22 21.40
CA LEU A 52 9.88 6.95 21.72
C LEU A 52 11.33 7.14 22.15
N ARG A 53 12.11 7.92 21.38
CA ARG A 53 13.52 8.20 21.71
C ARG A 53 13.67 8.98 23.00
N THR A 54 12.78 9.94 23.27
CA THR A 54 12.79 10.71 24.53
C THR A 54 12.51 9.81 25.73
N CYS A 55 11.66 8.79 25.57
CA CYS A 55 11.39 7.79 26.59
C CYS A 55 12.46 6.69 26.71
N GLY A 56 13.57 6.78 25.96
CA GLY A 56 14.65 5.80 26.01
C GLY A 56 14.42 4.54 25.17
N ILE A 57 13.39 4.50 24.33
CA ILE A 57 13.13 3.38 23.42
C ILE A 57 13.88 3.63 22.10
N PRO A 58 14.82 2.75 21.68
CA PRO A 58 15.45 2.88 20.38
C PRO A 58 14.39 2.78 19.29
N ALA A 59 14.32 3.79 18.43
CA ALA A 59 13.29 3.86 17.41
C ALA A 59 13.79 4.44 16.08
N ARG A 60 13.18 4.01 14.98
CA ARG A 60 13.40 4.55 13.63
C ARG A 60 12.10 4.78 12.88
N CYS A 61 12.14 5.68 11.90
CA CYS A 61 11.06 5.88 10.95
C CYS A 61 11.24 4.91 9.78
N VAL A 62 10.15 4.31 9.33
CA VAL A 62 10.10 3.40 8.18
C VAL A 62 9.11 3.95 7.17
N THR A 63 9.45 3.86 5.89
CA THR A 63 8.56 4.16 4.76
C THR A 63 8.38 2.92 3.92
N THR A 64 7.15 2.55 3.62
CA THR A 64 6.80 1.53 2.63
C THR A 64 6.17 2.19 1.40
N TYR A 65 6.45 1.67 0.20
CA TYR A 65 5.80 2.10 -1.04
C TYR A 65 4.76 1.08 -1.48
N ASN A 66 3.69 1.54 -2.13
CA ASN A 66 2.51 0.72 -2.41
C ASN A 66 1.97 0.05 -1.14
N SER A 67 1.63 0.88 -0.15
CA SER A 67 1.09 0.42 1.13
C SER A 67 -0.41 0.23 1.05
N PHE A 68 -0.86 -0.99 1.27
CA PHE A 68 -2.28 -1.32 1.21
C PHE A 68 -2.97 -1.04 2.54
N HIS A 69 -4.05 -0.27 2.53
CA HIS A 69 -4.87 -0.07 3.71
C HIS A 69 -6.04 -1.06 3.73
N ASP A 70 -5.83 -2.22 4.38
CA ASP A 70 -6.83 -3.27 4.54
C ASP A 70 -7.87 -2.90 5.60
N HIS A 71 -9.13 -2.82 5.19
CA HIS A 71 -10.24 -2.42 6.07
C HIS A 71 -11.01 -3.60 6.65
N ASP A 72 -11.00 -4.76 5.99
CA ASP A 72 -11.85 -5.90 6.33
C ASP A 72 -11.08 -7.17 6.75
N GLY A 73 -9.75 -7.09 6.77
CA GLY A 73 -8.85 -8.16 7.16
C GLY A 73 -8.75 -9.27 6.13
N SER A 74 -9.15 -9.01 4.88
CA SER A 74 -9.12 -10.00 3.79
C SER A 74 -7.71 -10.30 3.30
N LEU A 75 -6.72 -9.47 3.64
CA LEU A 75 -5.35 -9.52 3.13
C LEU A 75 -5.29 -9.40 1.60
N ALA A 76 -6.31 -8.78 0.99
CA ALA A 76 -6.47 -8.70 -0.46
C ALA A 76 -7.07 -7.36 -0.89
N TRP A 77 -6.38 -6.66 -1.79
CA TRP A 77 -6.90 -5.46 -2.43
C TRP A 77 -7.79 -5.82 -3.61
N GLU A 78 -9.10 -5.75 -3.41
CA GLU A 78 -10.09 -6.14 -4.43
C GLU A 78 -10.52 -4.95 -5.31
N MET A 79 -10.32 -5.06 -6.63
CA MET A 79 -10.75 -4.08 -7.61
C MET A 79 -11.81 -4.67 -8.53
N TYR A 80 -12.98 -4.04 -8.62
CA TYR A 80 -14.09 -4.54 -9.42
C TYR A 80 -14.29 -3.70 -10.69
N PHE A 81 -14.57 -4.37 -11.81
CA PHE A 81 -14.81 -3.74 -13.10
C PHE A 81 -16.08 -4.28 -13.74
N ASN A 82 -16.93 -3.39 -14.24
CA ASN A 82 -18.14 -3.80 -14.96
C ASN A 82 -17.83 -4.33 -16.36
N ARG A 83 -18.86 -4.77 -17.08
CA ARG A 83 -18.76 -5.28 -18.47
C ARG A 83 -18.15 -4.29 -19.49
N PHE A 84 -18.05 -3.02 -19.13
CA PHE A 84 -17.44 -1.97 -19.96
C PHE A 84 -16.02 -1.62 -19.48
N LEU A 85 -15.43 -2.41 -18.58
CA LEU A 85 -14.13 -2.17 -17.94
C LEU A 85 -14.09 -0.88 -17.09
N ARG A 86 -15.24 -0.34 -16.67
CA ARG A 86 -15.26 0.80 -15.72
C ARG A 86 -15.10 0.28 -14.29
N PRO A 87 -14.30 0.95 -13.44
CA PRO A 87 -14.27 0.63 -12.02
C PRO A 87 -15.66 0.68 -11.40
N VAL A 88 -15.97 -0.34 -10.60
CA VAL A 88 -17.17 -0.43 -9.76
C VAL A 88 -16.70 -0.41 -8.32
N HIS A 89 -17.34 0.41 -7.50
CA HIS A 89 -16.95 0.56 -6.11
C HIS A 89 -18.06 -0.02 -5.24
N PHE A 90 -17.71 -1.01 -4.44
CA PHE A 90 -18.59 -1.63 -3.46
C PHE A 90 -18.11 -1.25 -2.06
N ARG A 91 -19.02 -0.84 -1.16
CA ARG A 91 -18.74 -0.49 0.25
C ARG A 91 -17.56 0.51 0.42
N ARG A 92 -16.96 0.60 1.63
CA ARG A 92 -15.82 1.50 1.93
C ARG A 92 -14.65 1.15 1.00
N GLN A 93 -14.17 2.13 0.22
CA GLN A 93 -13.04 1.93 -0.67
C GLN A 93 -11.75 1.76 0.14
N GLU A 94 -11.16 0.58 0.07
CA GLU A 94 -9.76 0.37 0.41
C GLU A 94 -8.88 1.15 -0.56
N THR A 95 -7.73 1.58 -0.05
CA THR A 95 -6.85 2.47 -0.79
C THR A 95 -5.43 1.94 -0.81
N MET A 96 -4.79 2.07 -1.97
CA MET A 96 -3.36 1.88 -2.11
C MET A 96 -2.68 3.22 -1.95
N TRP A 97 -1.86 3.37 -0.91
CA TRP A 97 -1.08 4.58 -0.70
C TRP A 97 0.21 4.46 -1.49
N ASN A 98 0.57 5.52 -2.23
CA ASN A 98 1.83 5.60 -2.96
C ASN A 98 3.01 5.33 -2.01
N PHE A 99 2.92 5.86 -0.79
CA PHE A 99 3.76 5.50 0.33
C PHE A 99 3.02 5.68 1.66
N HIS A 100 3.48 4.98 2.68
CA HIS A 100 3.04 5.14 4.06
C HIS A 100 4.23 5.10 5.01
N CYS A 101 4.13 5.78 6.15
CA CYS A 101 5.22 5.91 7.12
C CYS A 101 4.74 5.51 8.51
N TRP A 102 5.49 4.62 9.17
CA TRP A 102 5.29 4.20 10.56
C TRP A 102 6.62 4.18 11.32
N ASN A 103 6.59 3.74 12.57
CA ASN A 103 7.78 3.60 13.41
C ASN A 103 8.10 2.15 13.68
N GLU A 104 9.39 1.86 13.89
CA GLU A 104 9.82 0.66 14.58
C GLU A 104 10.43 1.05 15.92
N GLY A 105 9.99 0.42 17.01
CA GLY A 105 10.62 0.48 18.34
C GLY A 105 11.32 -0.83 18.66
N TRP A 106 12.51 -0.78 19.25
CA TRP A 106 13.28 -1.98 19.62
C TRP A 106 12.93 -2.40 21.06
N MET A 107 12.35 -3.59 21.22
CA MET A 107 12.02 -4.14 22.52
C MET A 107 11.87 -5.67 22.47
N ASP A 108 11.91 -6.30 23.64
CA ASP A 108 11.59 -7.71 23.81
C ASP A 108 10.06 -7.93 23.77
N ARG A 109 9.62 -9.15 23.44
CA ARG A 109 8.21 -9.55 23.34
C ARG A 109 7.94 -10.78 24.18
N LYS A 110 8.02 -10.60 25.52
CA LYS A 110 7.77 -11.66 26.51
C LYS A 110 6.33 -12.19 26.48
N ASP A 111 5.43 -11.45 25.87
CA ASP A 111 4.03 -11.80 25.62
C ASP A 111 3.84 -12.70 24.39
N LEU A 112 4.87 -12.86 23.54
CA LEU A 112 4.84 -13.71 22.34
C LEU A 112 5.76 -14.94 22.49
N PRO A 113 5.60 -15.96 21.63
CA PRO A 113 6.57 -17.06 21.57
C PRO A 113 8.00 -16.56 21.36
N PRO A 114 9.03 -17.26 21.88
CA PRO A 114 10.43 -16.89 21.69
C PRO A 114 10.78 -16.63 20.22
N GLY A 115 11.59 -15.60 19.97
CA GLY A 115 12.01 -15.19 18.62
C GLY A 115 11.28 -13.99 18.03
N HIS A 116 10.28 -13.42 18.72
CA HIS A 116 9.50 -12.27 18.22
C HIS A 116 9.93 -10.89 18.76
N GLY A 117 11.01 -10.82 19.55
CA GLY A 117 11.61 -9.56 19.99
C GLY A 117 12.31 -8.79 18.86
N GLY A 118 12.98 -7.68 19.20
CA GLY A 118 13.68 -6.82 18.24
C GLY A 118 12.79 -5.68 17.75
N TRP A 119 12.79 -5.40 16.44
CA TRP A 119 11.98 -4.32 15.86
C TRP A 119 10.48 -4.63 15.90
N GLN A 120 9.72 -3.70 16.49
CA GLN A 120 8.26 -3.76 16.60
C GLN A 120 7.65 -2.58 15.85
N ILE A 121 6.74 -2.86 14.90
CA ILE A 121 6.00 -1.86 14.15
C ILE A 121 4.99 -1.19 15.08
N ILE A 122 5.00 0.14 15.10
CA ILE A 122 4.05 0.99 15.82
C ILE A 122 3.62 2.08 14.86
N ASP A 123 2.32 2.17 14.56
CA ASP A 123 1.78 3.21 13.70
C ASP A 123 0.80 4.10 14.47
N SER A 124 1.08 5.41 14.43
CA SER A 124 0.26 6.45 15.06
C SER A 124 -0.64 7.18 14.06
N THR A 125 -0.58 6.81 12.78
CA THR A 125 -1.51 7.27 11.77
C THR A 125 -2.88 6.67 12.06
N PRO A 126 -3.95 7.48 12.21
CA PRO A 126 -5.28 6.97 12.54
C PRO A 126 -5.94 6.36 11.30
N GLN A 127 -5.47 5.17 10.93
CA GLN A 127 -5.92 4.35 9.81
C GLN A 127 -7.10 3.49 10.25
N GLU A 128 -6.82 2.46 11.06
CA GLU A 128 -7.81 1.52 11.59
C GLU A 128 -8.00 1.62 13.10
N ARG A 129 -9.16 1.12 13.56
CA ARG A 129 -9.46 1.03 14.98
C ARG A 129 -9.09 -0.34 15.53
N SER A 130 -8.14 -0.39 16.45
CA SER A 130 -7.82 -1.58 17.23
C SER A 130 -8.46 -1.49 18.62
N GLN A 131 -9.39 -2.41 18.89
CA GLN A 131 -10.27 -2.43 20.08
C GLN A 131 -11.02 -1.10 20.28
N GLY A 132 -11.54 -0.52 19.21
CA GLY A 132 -12.35 0.71 19.24
C GLY A 132 -11.56 2.03 19.22
N TYR A 133 -10.24 2.00 19.36
CA TYR A 133 -9.36 3.18 19.36
C TYR A 133 -8.47 3.22 18.12
N PHE A 134 -8.14 4.41 17.61
CA PHE A 134 -7.15 4.57 16.55
C PHE A 134 -5.73 4.36 17.11
N ARG A 135 -5.21 3.15 16.94
CA ARG A 135 -3.88 2.70 17.36
C ARG A 135 -3.51 1.45 16.58
N CYS A 136 -2.22 1.23 16.39
CA CYS A 136 -1.68 0.07 15.71
C CYS A 136 -0.34 -0.36 16.34
N GLY A 137 -0.22 -1.65 16.65
CA GLY A 137 0.98 -2.27 17.20
C GLY A 137 1.07 -2.24 18.74
N PRO A 138 2.18 -2.74 19.32
CA PRO A 138 3.39 -3.22 18.64
C PRO A 138 3.20 -4.56 17.90
N ALA A 139 3.43 -4.57 16.59
CA ALA A 139 3.48 -5.79 15.78
C ALA A 139 4.94 -6.23 15.59
N SER A 140 5.25 -7.51 15.81
CA SER A 140 6.63 -8.00 15.63
C SER A 140 7.00 -8.03 14.14
N GLN A 141 8.12 -7.40 13.76
CA GLN A 141 8.62 -7.46 12.37
C GLN A 141 8.86 -8.92 11.94
N VAL A 142 9.35 -9.75 12.86
CA VAL A 142 9.51 -11.19 12.63
C VAL A 142 8.15 -11.86 12.41
N ALA A 143 7.13 -11.56 13.22
CA ALA A 143 5.80 -12.11 13.01
C ALA A 143 5.21 -11.75 11.64
N VAL A 144 5.42 -10.51 11.19
CA VAL A 144 5.00 -10.05 9.85
C VAL A 144 5.73 -10.84 8.77
N LYS A 145 7.06 -10.95 8.85
CA LYS A 145 7.85 -11.71 7.85
C LYS A 145 7.46 -13.18 7.77
N GLU A 146 7.18 -13.79 8.91
CA GLU A 146 6.85 -15.22 9.03
C GLU A 146 5.35 -15.51 8.85
N GLY A 147 4.54 -14.52 8.48
CA GLY A 147 3.09 -14.68 8.29
C GLY A 147 2.34 -15.16 9.54
N ASN A 148 2.83 -14.81 10.73
CA ASN A 148 2.18 -15.08 12.02
C ASN A 148 1.08 -14.03 12.30
N VAL A 149 0.14 -13.87 11.36
CA VAL A 149 -0.82 -12.76 11.32
C VAL A 149 -1.78 -12.68 12.51
N ASP A 150 -1.96 -13.78 13.24
CA ASP A 150 -2.84 -13.88 14.40
C ASP A 150 -2.19 -13.40 15.70
N LEU A 151 -0.86 -13.17 15.70
CA LEU A 151 -0.17 -12.67 16.88
C LEU A 151 -0.52 -11.20 17.14
N LEU A 152 -0.71 -10.86 18.40
CA LEU A 152 -0.94 -9.48 18.80
C LEU A 152 0.36 -8.65 18.67
N TYR A 153 0.27 -7.35 18.46
CA TYR A 153 -0.93 -6.57 18.17
C TYR A 153 -1.00 -6.27 16.67
N ASP A 154 -2.19 -6.34 16.09
CA ASP A 154 -2.48 -5.86 14.73
C ASP A 154 -1.59 -6.45 13.61
N THR A 155 -0.96 -7.61 13.82
CA THR A 155 0.01 -8.19 12.87
C THR A 155 -0.61 -8.47 11.51
N GLY A 156 -1.86 -8.94 11.45
CA GLY A 156 -2.57 -9.15 10.18
C GLY A 156 -2.76 -7.87 9.38
N PHE A 157 -3.07 -6.75 10.05
CA PHE A 157 -3.18 -5.44 9.40
C PHE A 157 -1.83 -5.02 8.80
N VAL A 158 -0.77 -5.02 9.61
CA VAL A 158 0.59 -4.67 9.16
C VAL A 158 1.07 -5.60 8.04
N PHE A 159 0.73 -6.89 8.12
CA PHE A 159 1.03 -7.86 7.07
C PHE A 159 0.35 -7.49 5.75
N ALA A 160 -0.93 -7.12 5.79
CA ALA A 160 -1.66 -6.70 4.59
C ALA A 160 -1.02 -5.47 3.94
N GLU A 161 -0.52 -4.51 4.74
CA GLU A 161 0.15 -3.30 4.25
C GLU A 161 1.38 -3.59 3.38
N VAL A 162 2.00 -4.77 3.53
CA VAL A 162 3.24 -5.13 2.83
C VAL A 162 3.16 -6.39 1.95
N ASN A 163 2.12 -7.21 2.09
CA ASN A 163 1.99 -8.53 1.42
C ASN A 163 0.61 -8.81 0.82
N ALA A 164 -0.34 -7.88 0.83
CA ALA A 164 -1.65 -8.13 0.24
C ALA A 164 -1.57 -8.40 -1.27
N ASP A 165 -2.41 -9.33 -1.74
CA ASP A 165 -2.58 -9.57 -3.18
C ASP A 165 -3.50 -8.50 -3.77
N LYS A 166 -3.23 -8.06 -4.99
CA LYS A 166 -4.19 -7.24 -5.75
C LYS A 166 -5.02 -8.10 -6.68
N ILE A 167 -6.33 -8.04 -6.53
CA ILE A 167 -7.26 -8.94 -7.22
C ILE A 167 -8.20 -8.13 -8.09
N PHE A 168 -8.23 -8.45 -9.37
CA PHE A 168 -9.10 -7.81 -10.34
C PHE A 168 -10.31 -8.70 -10.60
N TYR A 169 -11.50 -8.18 -10.35
CA TYR A 169 -12.77 -8.80 -10.63
C TYR A 169 -13.43 -8.17 -11.85
N TYR A 170 -13.97 -9.00 -12.73
CA TYR A 170 -14.67 -8.59 -13.94
C TYR A 170 -16.10 -9.12 -13.97
N GLN A 171 -17.05 -8.24 -14.22
CA GLN A 171 -18.47 -8.56 -14.28
C GLN A 171 -18.80 -9.43 -15.50
N GLN A 172 -19.49 -10.54 -15.26
CA GLN A 172 -19.99 -11.48 -16.25
C GLN A 172 -21.38 -11.05 -16.78
N PRO A 173 -21.83 -11.58 -17.93
CA PRO A 173 -23.15 -11.26 -18.49
C PRO A 173 -24.32 -11.55 -17.55
N ASN A 174 -24.19 -12.55 -16.68
CA ASN A 174 -25.19 -12.90 -15.66
C ASN A 174 -25.22 -11.95 -14.45
N GLY A 175 -24.41 -10.89 -14.44
CA GLY A 175 -24.32 -9.90 -13.38
C GLY A 175 -23.32 -10.22 -12.26
N GLY A 176 -22.87 -11.48 -12.14
CA GLY A 176 -21.87 -11.89 -11.15
C GLY A 176 -20.45 -11.44 -11.51
N PHE A 177 -19.50 -11.55 -10.57
CA PHE A 177 -18.09 -11.22 -10.80
C PHE A 177 -17.23 -12.48 -10.82
N ARG A 178 -16.26 -12.52 -11.74
CA ARG A 178 -15.17 -13.52 -11.73
C ARG A 178 -13.83 -12.83 -11.59
N ILE A 179 -12.82 -13.56 -11.12
CA ILE A 179 -11.45 -13.05 -11.11
C ILE A 179 -10.91 -13.04 -12.54
N ALA A 180 -10.27 -11.93 -12.88
CA ALA A 180 -9.63 -11.68 -14.16
C ALA A 180 -8.10 -11.75 -14.05
N ARG A 181 -7.54 -11.29 -12.92
CA ARG A 181 -6.10 -11.22 -12.68
C ARG A 181 -5.82 -11.14 -11.18
N ILE A 182 -4.71 -11.72 -10.75
CA ILE A 182 -4.14 -11.50 -9.43
C ILE A 182 -2.70 -11.03 -9.62
N ASP A 183 -2.33 -9.95 -8.94
CA ASP A 183 -0.96 -9.47 -8.84
C ASP A 183 -0.47 -9.67 -7.40
N HIS A 184 0.37 -10.69 -7.19
CA HIS A 184 0.86 -11.10 -5.86
C HIS A 184 1.95 -10.19 -5.28
N HIS A 185 2.60 -9.38 -6.13
CA HIS A 185 3.85 -8.72 -5.77
C HIS A 185 3.79 -7.21 -5.99
N ILE A 186 2.64 -6.56 -5.86
CA ILE A 186 2.58 -5.10 -6.08
C ILE A 186 2.64 -4.30 -4.77
N VAL A 187 2.23 -4.89 -3.67
CA VAL A 187 2.16 -4.27 -2.34
C VAL A 187 3.50 -4.34 -1.62
N GLY A 188 3.81 -3.35 -0.79
CA GLY A 188 4.97 -3.34 0.11
C GLY A 188 6.31 -3.36 -0.61
N ARG A 189 6.62 -2.31 -1.36
CA ARG A 189 7.87 -2.18 -2.12
C ARG A 189 8.82 -1.19 -1.46
N SER A 190 10.11 -1.40 -1.68
CA SER A 190 11.16 -0.45 -1.29
C SER A 190 11.03 0.02 0.16
N ILE A 191 10.75 -0.91 1.09
CA ILE A 191 10.57 -0.56 2.51
C ILE A 191 11.91 -0.02 3.00
N SER A 192 11.90 1.22 3.46
CA SER A 192 13.12 2.02 3.61
C SER A 192 13.21 2.65 5.00
N CYS A 193 14.41 2.75 5.52
CA CYS A 193 14.75 3.64 6.63
C CYS A 193 16.01 4.44 6.33
N LYS A 194 16.32 5.42 7.19
CA LYS A 194 17.60 6.15 7.12
C LYS A 194 18.71 5.27 7.68
N SER A 195 19.85 5.19 6.97
CA SER A 195 21.04 4.50 7.46
C SER A 195 21.59 5.09 8.77
N VAL A 196 22.21 4.25 9.58
CA VAL A 196 22.93 4.68 10.80
C VAL A 196 24.08 5.60 10.41
N GLY A 197 24.21 6.75 11.07
CA GLY A 197 25.28 7.72 10.83
C GLY A 197 25.21 8.51 9.51
N LEU A 198 24.43 8.08 8.51
CA LEU A 198 24.42 8.66 7.16
C LEU A 198 23.03 9.09 6.70
N ASN A 199 22.94 10.08 5.81
CA ASN A 199 21.67 10.49 5.18
C ASN A 199 21.38 9.70 3.89
N THR A 200 21.64 8.40 3.92
CA THR A 200 21.40 7.48 2.81
C THR A 200 20.20 6.59 3.09
N ARG A 201 19.57 6.10 2.03
CA ARG A 201 18.46 5.14 2.11
C ARG A 201 19.01 3.74 2.39
N GLU A 202 18.53 3.13 3.46
CA GLU A 202 18.69 1.69 3.73
C GLU A 202 17.40 0.96 3.33
N ASP A 203 17.51 -0.02 2.44
CA ASP A 203 16.39 -0.86 2.03
C ASP A 203 16.28 -2.06 2.99
N ILE A 204 15.17 -2.13 3.70
CA ILE A 204 14.86 -3.16 4.71
C ILE A 204 13.70 -4.06 4.27
N THR A 205 13.37 -4.10 2.97
CA THR A 205 12.26 -4.91 2.45
C THR A 205 12.39 -6.39 2.83
N SER A 206 13.61 -6.93 2.81
CA SER A 206 13.92 -8.32 3.16
C SER A 206 13.67 -8.64 4.65
N SER A 207 13.56 -7.62 5.51
CA SER A 207 13.19 -7.78 6.92
C SER A 207 11.69 -7.95 7.13
N TYR A 208 10.86 -7.53 6.17
CA TYR A 208 9.40 -7.61 6.24
C TYR A 208 8.82 -8.77 5.43
N LYS A 209 9.52 -9.22 4.39
CA LYS A 209 9.06 -10.32 3.55
C LYS A 209 10.20 -10.99 2.80
N TYR A 210 9.94 -12.22 2.36
CA TYR A 210 10.84 -12.98 1.52
C TYR A 210 10.84 -12.47 0.07
N PRO A 211 11.92 -12.70 -0.71
CA PRO A 211 11.96 -12.34 -2.12
C PRO A 211 10.79 -12.97 -2.91
N ASP A 212 10.21 -12.22 -3.84
CA ASP A 212 9.09 -12.67 -4.65
C ASP A 212 9.42 -13.99 -5.37
N ASN A 213 8.46 -14.93 -5.38
CA ASN A 213 8.59 -16.25 -6.00
C ASN A 213 9.58 -17.21 -5.33
N SER A 214 10.23 -16.81 -4.24
CA SER A 214 11.08 -17.71 -3.44
C SER A 214 10.26 -18.83 -2.80
N GLN A 215 10.91 -19.94 -2.47
CA GLN A 215 10.25 -21.04 -1.77
C GLN A 215 9.71 -20.58 -0.41
N ALA A 216 10.45 -19.74 0.31
CA ALA A 216 10.02 -19.17 1.58
C ALA A 216 8.77 -18.30 1.42
N GLU A 217 8.72 -17.42 0.41
CA GLU A 217 7.52 -16.60 0.12
C GLU A 217 6.30 -17.48 -0.15
N LYS A 218 6.43 -18.52 -0.98
CA LYS A 218 5.35 -19.48 -1.27
C LYS A 218 4.86 -20.21 -0.01
N LEU A 219 5.76 -20.55 0.91
CA LEU A 219 5.40 -21.17 2.20
C LEU A 219 4.59 -20.20 3.07
N ILE A 220 5.00 -18.92 3.14
CA ILE A 220 4.24 -17.88 3.85
C ILE A 220 2.85 -17.70 3.23
N GLN A 221 2.74 -17.63 1.90
CA GLN A 221 1.45 -17.49 1.22
C GLN A 221 0.52 -18.69 1.49
N SER A 222 1.06 -19.91 1.45
CA SER A 222 0.31 -21.14 1.77
C SER A 222 -0.20 -21.13 3.21
N LYS A 223 0.65 -20.71 4.15
CA LYS A 223 0.30 -20.62 5.58
C LYS A 223 -0.88 -19.70 5.86
N ILE A 224 -0.97 -18.57 5.16
CA ILE A 224 -2.06 -17.60 5.33
C ILE A 224 -3.27 -17.88 4.42
N GLN A 225 -3.24 -18.93 3.60
CA GLN A 225 -4.27 -19.16 2.58
C GLN A 225 -5.66 -19.42 3.17
N SER A 226 -5.74 -19.95 4.40
CA SER A 226 -7.01 -20.13 5.12
C SER A 226 -7.68 -18.79 5.51
N ARG A 227 -6.89 -17.72 5.61
CA ARG A 227 -7.37 -16.36 5.91
C ARG A 227 -7.82 -15.62 4.66
N ARG A 228 -7.29 -15.99 3.50
CA ARG A 228 -7.69 -15.44 2.21
C ARG A 228 -8.98 -16.06 1.72
N ARG A 229 -9.77 -15.31 0.95
CA ARG A 229 -10.91 -15.90 0.24
C ARG A 229 -10.40 -16.93 -0.77
N ARG A 230 -11.05 -18.09 -0.85
CA ARG A 230 -10.70 -19.10 -1.84
C ARG A 230 -11.11 -18.62 -3.22
N TYR A 231 -10.17 -18.71 -4.15
CA TYR A 231 -10.35 -18.31 -5.53
C TYR A 231 -10.24 -19.53 -6.45
N ARG A 232 -11.11 -19.63 -7.44
CA ARG A 232 -11.01 -20.66 -8.50
C ARG A 232 -9.91 -20.28 -9.49
N GLU A 233 -9.35 -21.28 -10.16
CA GLU A 233 -8.32 -21.09 -11.19
C GLU A 233 -8.76 -20.06 -12.25
N ILE A 234 -7.79 -19.22 -12.61
CA ILE A 234 -7.97 -18.12 -13.55
C ILE A 234 -7.48 -18.58 -14.92
N SER A 235 -8.33 -18.48 -15.94
CA SER A 235 -7.85 -18.55 -17.32
C SER A 235 -7.01 -17.29 -17.60
N LYS A 236 -5.71 -17.48 -17.83
CA LYS A 236 -4.79 -16.38 -18.15
C LYS A 236 -5.19 -15.77 -19.50
N SER A 237 -5.21 -14.44 -19.55
CA SER A 237 -5.37 -13.71 -20.82
C SER A 237 -4.20 -14.05 -21.75
N PRO A 238 -4.45 -14.34 -23.04
CA PRO A 238 -3.38 -14.50 -24.02
C PRO A 238 -2.67 -13.18 -24.34
N VAL A 239 -3.29 -12.05 -24.03
CA VAL A 239 -2.71 -10.70 -24.21
C VAL A 239 -2.19 -10.18 -22.88
N ARG A 240 -0.91 -9.77 -22.86
CA ARG A 240 -0.28 -9.06 -21.75
C ARG A 240 -0.15 -7.57 -22.10
N VAL A 241 -0.36 -6.72 -21.11
CA VAL A 241 -0.13 -5.28 -21.22
C VAL A 241 1.08 -4.90 -20.37
N GLU A 242 1.99 -4.12 -20.95
CA GLU A 242 3.15 -3.54 -20.27
C GLU A 242 3.09 -2.02 -20.43
N ILE A 243 3.13 -1.28 -19.31
CA ILE A 243 3.05 0.18 -19.29
C ILE A 243 4.46 0.72 -19.02
N PHE A 244 4.89 1.66 -19.86
CA PHE A 244 6.18 2.34 -19.75
C PHE A 244 5.94 3.77 -19.26
N SER A 245 6.30 4.02 -18.00
CA SER A 245 6.27 5.36 -17.43
C SER A 245 7.62 6.06 -17.61
N PRO A 246 7.64 7.38 -17.86
CA PRO A 246 8.87 8.15 -17.85
C PRO A 246 9.51 8.13 -16.46
N GLN A 247 10.84 8.16 -16.40
CA GLN A 247 11.59 8.15 -15.13
C GLN A 247 11.36 9.44 -14.32
N TYR A 248 11.18 10.56 -15.02
CA TYR A 248 10.91 11.87 -14.43
C TYR A 248 9.81 12.57 -15.19
N VAL A 249 9.02 13.35 -14.47
CA VAL A 249 7.98 14.23 -15.01
C VAL A 249 8.14 15.61 -14.41
N THR A 250 7.72 16.63 -15.15
CA THR A 250 7.71 18.02 -14.69
C THR A 250 6.33 18.62 -14.89
N TRP A 251 5.95 19.56 -14.03
CA TRP A 251 4.69 20.30 -14.14
C TRP A 251 4.63 21.24 -15.35
N LYS A 252 5.74 21.39 -16.08
CA LYS A 252 5.90 22.34 -17.19
C LYS A 252 5.82 21.69 -18.58
N ALA A 253 5.63 20.38 -18.68
CA ALA A 253 5.64 19.66 -19.95
C ALA A 253 4.62 18.52 -19.94
N ASP A 254 4.26 18.06 -21.13
CA ASP A 254 3.37 16.91 -21.31
C ASP A 254 4.02 15.64 -20.75
N CYS A 255 3.20 14.82 -20.09
CA CYS A 255 3.58 13.50 -19.61
C CYS A 255 3.16 12.44 -20.65
N VAL A 256 4.13 11.85 -21.33
CA VAL A 256 3.89 10.79 -22.31
C VAL A 256 4.00 9.43 -21.60
N ILE A 257 2.91 8.66 -21.61
CA ILE A 257 2.86 7.29 -21.10
C ILE A 257 2.62 6.37 -22.28
N ASN A 258 3.60 5.52 -22.59
CA ASN A 258 3.47 4.52 -23.64
C ASN A 258 3.07 3.18 -23.03
N PHE A 259 2.39 2.33 -23.78
CA PHE A 259 2.19 0.95 -23.37
C PHE A 259 2.24 0.01 -24.57
N LYS A 260 2.55 -1.26 -24.30
CA LYS A 260 2.61 -2.30 -25.30
C LYS A 260 1.66 -3.43 -24.94
N MET A 261 0.98 -3.95 -25.96
CA MET A 261 0.20 -5.18 -25.84
C MET A 261 0.90 -6.30 -26.62
N THR A 262 1.18 -7.42 -25.97
CA THR A 262 1.78 -8.61 -26.60
C THR A 262 0.79 -9.77 -26.56
N ASN A 263 0.47 -10.34 -27.73
CA ASN A 263 -0.37 -11.54 -27.85
C ASN A 263 0.51 -12.79 -27.87
N PHE A 264 0.39 -13.64 -26.85
CA PHE A 264 1.14 -14.90 -26.71
C PHE A 264 0.39 -16.13 -27.24
N SER A 265 -0.74 -15.93 -27.94
CA SER A 265 -1.46 -17.02 -28.58
C SER A 265 -1.03 -17.22 -30.04
N ASN A 266 -1.29 -18.42 -30.55
CA ASN A 266 -1.07 -18.78 -31.95
C ASN A 266 -2.17 -18.30 -32.90
N THR A 267 -3.06 -17.42 -32.42
CA THR A 267 -4.19 -16.89 -33.19
C THR A 267 -4.24 -15.38 -33.11
N THR A 268 -4.72 -14.72 -34.17
CA THR A 268 -5.03 -13.29 -34.12
C THR A 268 -6.17 -13.04 -33.13
N VAL A 269 -5.99 -12.04 -32.26
CA VAL A 269 -6.97 -11.69 -31.22
C VAL A 269 -7.51 -10.29 -31.42
N LYS A 270 -8.83 -10.15 -31.33
CA LYS A 270 -9.52 -8.85 -31.22
C LYS A 270 -9.68 -8.51 -29.74
N THR A 271 -9.11 -7.39 -29.32
CA THR A 271 -9.07 -6.96 -27.92
C THR A 271 -9.77 -5.62 -27.74
N LYS A 272 -10.65 -5.53 -26.75
CA LYS A 272 -11.19 -4.28 -26.23
C LYS A 272 -10.49 -3.92 -24.94
N PHE A 273 -10.09 -2.67 -24.79
CA PHE A 273 -9.43 -2.19 -23.58
C PHE A 273 -9.91 -0.79 -23.23
N ARG A 274 -9.70 -0.36 -21.98
CA ARG A 274 -10.03 0.97 -21.52
C ARG A 274 -8.78 1.64 -20.96
N VAL A 275 -8.51 2.87 -21.40
CA VAL A 275 -7.49 3.72 -20.80
C VAL A 275 -8.19 4.66 -19.82
N LEU A 276 -7.78 4.59 -18.57
CA LEU A 276 -8.24 5.46 -17.48
C LEU A 276 -7.03 6.17 -16.89
N ILE A 277 -7.02 7.50 -16.99
CA ILE A 277 -6.01 8.38 -16.39
C ILE A 277 -6.72 9.24 -15.34
N THR A 278 -6.24 9.18 -14.11
CA THR A 278 -6.82 9.90 -12.97
C THR A 278 -5.74 10.65 -12.20
N CYS A 279 -6.06 11.86 -11.76
CA CYS A 279 -5.29 12.54 -10.72
C CYS A 279 -5.68 11.95 -9.37
N VAL A 280 -4.70 11.51 -8.59
CA VAL A 280 -4.90 10.89 -7.27
C VAL A 280 -4.11 11.64 -6.20
N SER A 281 -4.65 11.70 -4.99
CA SER A 281 -3.84 12.04 -3.81
C SER A 281 -2.80 10.94 -3.55
N TYR A 282 -1.80 11.23 -2.70
CA TYR A 282 -0.79 10.21 -2.36
C TYR A 282 -1.37 8.96 -1.68
N ARG A 283 -2.60 9.04 -1.14
CA ARG A 283 -3.36 7.90 -0.60
C ARG A 283 -4.15 7.12 -1.67
N GLY A 284 -3.94 7.39 -2.95
CA GLY A 284 -4.68 6.74 -4.03
C GLY A 284 -6.13 7.20 -4.22
N ARG A 285 -6.64 8.14 -3.40
CA ARG A 285 -7.97 8.73 -3.62
C ARG A 285 -8.00 9.53 -4.92
N VAL A 286 -8.94 9.22 -5.81
CA VAL A 286 -9.16 9.94 -7.07
C VAL A 286 -9.71 11.34 -6.79
N ASN A 287 -9.01 12.35 -7.31
CA ASN A 287 -9.39 13.76 -7.26
C ASN A 287 -10.07 14.20 -8.55
N SER A 288 -9.57 13.74 -9.70
CA SER A 288 -10.16 14.03 -11.01
C SER A 288 -9.86 12.92 -12.02
N THR A 289 -10.70 12.81 -13.05
CA THR A 289 -10.47 11.92 -14.20
C THR A 289 -10.02 12.78 -15.39
N LEU A 290 -8.85 12.47 -15.93
CA LEU A 290 -8.26 13.19 -17.07
C LEU A 290 -8.61 12.50 -18.41
N LEU A 291 -8.63 11.17 -18.42
CA LEU A 291 -9.02 10.36 -19.58
C LEU A 291 -9.79 9.13 -19.14
N ASN A 292 -10.85 8.76 -19.84
CA ASN A 292 -11.60 7.53 -19.60
C ASN A 292 -12.27 7.03 -20.88
N GLN A 293 -11.50 6.33 -21.70
CA GLN A 293 -11.92 5.98 -23.06
C GLN A 293 -11.73 4.48 -23.33
N MET A 294 -12.68 3.90 -24.06
CA MET A 294 -12.59 2.52 -24.55
C MET A 294 -11.99 2.54 -25.96
N TYR A 295 -11.12 1.58 -26.23
CA TYR A 295 -10.50 1.35 -27.52
C TYR A 295 -10.69 -0.11 -27.92
N GLU A 296 -10.54 -0.37 -29.22
CA GLU A 296 -10.51 -1.70 -29.78
C GLU A 296 -9.29 -1.83 -30.68
N THR A 297 -8.68 -3.02 -30.69
CA THR A 297 -7.50 -3.30 -31.49
C THR A 297 -7.47 -4.76 -31.89
N ILE A 298 -6.72 -5.05 -32.95
CA ILE A 298 -6.41 -6.40 -33.41
C ILE A 298 -4.89 -6.59 -33.27
N ILE A 299 -4.50 -7.73 -32.70
CA ILE A 299 -3.10 -8.11 -32.50
C ILE A 299 -2.92 -9.49 -33.14
N GLY A 300 -1.98 -9.61 -34.07
CA GLY A 300 -1.65 -10.88 -34.72
C GLY A 300 -1.14 -11.93 -33.73
N ALA A 301 -1.15 -13.20 -34.14
CA ALA A 301 -0.56 -14.28 -33.37
C ALA A 301 0.92 -14.01 -33.04
N ASN A 302 1.33 -14.17 -31.78
CA ASN A 302 2.72 -13.92 -31.34
C ASN A 302 3.27 -12.52 -31.68
N MET A 303 2.39 -11.54 -31.90
CA MET A 303 2.77 -10.16 -32.25
C MET A 303 2.64 -9.19 -31.08
N GLU A 304 3.39 -8.09 -31.17
CA GLU A 304 3.30 -6.95 -30.26
C GLU A 304 2.67 -5.75 -30.95
N LYS A 305 1.98 -4.91 -30.19
CA LYS A 305 1.41 -3.66 -30.67
C LYS A 305 1.63 -2.53 -29.65
N PRO A 306 2.44 -1.49 -29.99
CA PRO A 306 2.63 -0.32 -29.15
C PRO A 306 1.47 0.67 -29.27
N PHE A 307 1.28 1.47 -28.23
CA PHE A 307 0.30 2.55 -28.10
C PHE A 307 0.90 3.73 -27.32
#